data_AF-A0A6C0B0L0-F1
#
_entry.id   AF-A0A6C0B0L0-F1
#
_cell.length_a   1.000
_cell.length_b   1.000
_cell.length_c   1.000
_cell.angle_alpha   90.00
_cell.angle_beta   90.00
_cell.angle_gamma   90.00
#
_symmetry.space_group_name_H-M   'P 1'
#
loop_
_entity.id
_entity.type
_entity.pdbx_description
1 polymer ?
#
loop_
_entity_poly.entity_id
_entity_poly.type
_entity_poly.pdbx_seq_one_letter_code
_entity_poly.pdbx_strand_id
1 'polypeptide(L)'
;MSNTNTTEYIDKIHDLFSKYENHSYMLQRLCNHITDILPATLETELKNHEKRAERTAYLTNEQKMFIQVFLSKHPYYYLTSNNSFYEYSGTSYCLVTEDDIQYQLLSAISKDRTLMQWKHKTKLNIVKQIKERNLFTSIPETETIQNIINIFCPLLFTTKSQVKYFLTILGDTLLKKFNDLLFLTKPKTKRILQEMDTMSYYMTNISNLTHNFVTKFNETYDFQQCRLINMNDSVSTDIIQDIFHKHGIDILCVAAHYSNRYHSSDQYAVQCSDELTNYTFYIKNNTQQSILDEFCLHSIEQTLNHEKQFTISWKNMHFIWKLFISKHSLPSVIYVNSLKKLLKERYEYNDATDSFLHVTSKYLPFVSHFISFWEQTMVTDSAVDTDIEIDELCGLLKKWSLEQGLPCHTIVEHDILKILHHYYPMVEIVDQKYIQYVQCSLWNKMEDIHNVLQSYKMQYKDNQSSLLIPFSELYSFYIKHKPSKLTISKRYFEKYLYAELSEFIEFNTFVSVSWLEGI
;
A
#
# COMPACT_ATOMS: atom_id res chain seq x y z
N MET A 1 63.36 -12.04 -27.67
CA MET A 1 63.38 -11.90 -29.15
C MET A 1 64.64 -11.18 -29.62
N SER A 2 65.83 -11.54 -29.14
CA SER A 2 66.95 -10.56 -29.07
C SER A 2 68.22 -10.88 -29.88
N ASN A 3 68.45 -12.10 -30.36
CA ASN A 3 69.73 -12.41 -31.04
C ASN A 3 69.61 -12.69 -32.54
N THR A 4 68.52 -13.30 -33.02
CA THR A 4 68.35 -13.61 -34.46
C THR A 4 68.02 -12.38 -35.31
N ASN A 5 67.30 -11.41 -34.76
CA ASN A 5 66.93 -10.20 -35.50
C ASN A 5 68.12 -9.24 -35.64
N THR A 6 69.03 -9.23 -34.67
CA THR A 6 70.16 -8.29 -34.61
C THR A 6 71.18 -8.58 -35.72
N THR A 7 71.46 -9.85 -35.98
CA THR A 7 72.31 -10.27 -37.11
C THR A 7 71.68 -9.87 -38.44
N GLU A 8 70.37 -10.07 -38.62
CA GLU A 8 69.66 -9.69 -39.84
C GLU A 8 69.71 -8.17 -40.13
N TYR A 9 69.66 -7.33 -39.08
CA TYR A 9 69.78 -5.88 -39.23
C TYR A 9 71.21 -5.43 -39.54
N ILE A 10 72.21 -6.10 -38.98
CA ILE A 10 73.62 -5.85 -39.28
C ILE A 10 73.93 -6.26 -40.74
N ASP A 11 73.42 -7.41 -41.17
CA ASP A 11 73.56 -7.88 -42.55
C ASP A 11 72.93 -6.90 -43.55
N LYS A 12 71.73 -6.37 -43.26
CA LYS A 12 71.10 -5.31 -44.07
C LYS A 12 71.90 -4.01 -44.12
N ILE A 13 72.59 -3.64 -43.05
CA ILE A 13 73.49 -2.47 -43.05
C ILE A 13 74.69 -2.77 -43.96
N HIS A 14 75.29 -3.96 -43.86
CA HIS A 14 76.37 -4.39 -44.76
C HIS A 14 75.96 -4.43 -46.24
N ASP A 15 74.74 -4.89 -46.53
CA ASP A 15 74.17 -4.87 -47.89
C ASP A 15 74.04 -3.43 -48.43
N LEU A 16 73.64 -2.47 -47.58
CA LEU A 16 73.54 -1.06 -47.95
C LEU A 16 74.92 -0.43 -48.21
N PHE A 17 75.95 -0.79 -47.43
CA PHE A 17 77.33 -0.37 -47.69
C PHE A 17 77.85 -0.95 -49.01
N SER A 18 77.58 -2.23 -49.28
CA SER A 18 77.97 -2.92 -50.52
C SER A 18 77.27 -2.32 -51.75
N LYS A 19 76.00 -1.94 -51.63
CA LYS A 19 75.21 -1.36 -52.74
C LYS A 19 75.69 0.01 -53.20
N TYR A 20 76.30 0.80 -52.32
CA TYR A 20 76.75 2.17 -52.61
C TYR A 20 78.28 2.32 -52.63
N GLU A 21 79.03 1.22 -52.69
CA GLU A 21 80.49 1.16 -52.55
C GLU A 21 81.26 2.11 -53.50
N ASN A 22 80.73 2.32 -54.72
CA ASN A 22 81.34 3.19 -55.74
C ASN A 22 80.87 4.66 -55.70
N HIS A 23 79.99 5.03 -54.76
CA HIS A 23 79.36 6.36 -54.73
C HIS A 23 79.69 7.09 -53.42
N SER A 24 80.84 7.78 -53.38
CA SER A 24 81.40 8.45 -52.19
C SER A 24 80.39 9.34 -51.44
N TYR A 25 79.58 10.11 -52.18
CA TYR A 25 78.52 10.95 -51.61
C TYR A 25 77.45 10.15 -50.84
N MET A 26 77.06 8.97 -51.33
CA MET A 26 76.02 8.13 -50.72
C MET A 26 76.56 7.38 -49.50
N LEU A 27 77.82 6.93 -49.53
CA LEU A 27 78.49 6.34 -48.37
C LEU A 27 78.60 7.33 -47.22
N GLN A 28 79.00 8.57 -47.49
CA GLN A 28 79.09 9.61 -46.46
C GLN A 28 77.72 9.92 -45.85
N ARG A 29 76.66 9.95 -46.68
CA ARG A 29 75.28 10.14 -46.21
C ARG A 29 74.78 8.94 -45.39
N LEU A 30 75.12 7.70 -45.78
CA LEU A 30 74.81 6.49 -45.04
C LEU A 30 75.49 6.49 -43.66
N CYS A 31 76.78 6.83 -43.62
CA CYS A 31 77.51 7.02 -42.36
C CYS A 31 76.85 8.08 -41.48
N ASN A 32 76.57 9.27 -42.00
CA ASN A 32 75.89 10.32 -41.21
C ASN A 32 74.50 9.87 -40.72
N HIS A 33 73.76 9.07 -41.51
CA HIS A 33 72.47 8.54 -41.09
C HIS A 33 72.58 7.51 -39.95
N ILE A 34 73.57 6.63 -39.99
CA ILE A 34 73.76 5.58 -38.96
C ILE A 34 74.39 6.17 -37.70
N THR A 35 75.34 7.09 -37.84
CA THR A 35 76.15 7.59 -36.71
C THR A 35 75.50 8.78 -36.01
N ASP A 36 74.86 9.70 -36.75
CA ASP A 36 74.35 10.95 -36.18
C ASP A 36 72.82 11.00 -36.16
N ILE A 37 72.16 10.70 -37.28
CA ILE A 37 70.71 10.90 -37.42
C ILE A 37 69.91 9.81 -36.69
N LEU A 38 70.29 8.54 -36.82
CA LEU A 38 69.56 7.43 -36.21
C LEU A 38 69.59 7.48 -34.67
N PRO A 39 70.74 7.68 -34.00
CA PRO A 39 70.77 7.81 -32.54
C PRO A 39 69.97 9.03 -32.06
N ALA A 40 70.12 10.19 -32.72
CA ALA A 40 69.36 11.39 -32.37
C ALA A 40 67.84 11.20 -32.54
N THR A 41 67.43 10.47 -33.59
CA THR A 41 66.01 10.15 -33.83
C THR A 41 65.47 9.22 -32.76
N LEU A 42 66.19 8.15 -32.41
CA LEU A 42 65.79 7.19 -31.38
C LEU A 42 65.75 7.82 -29.98
N GLU A 43 66.71 8.68 -29.63
CA GLU A 43 66.64 9.44 -28.37
C GLU A 43 65.43 10.37 -28.32
N THR A 44 65.11 11.01 -29.43
CA THR A 44 63.93 11.89 -29.53
C THR A 44 62.64 11.08 -29.44
N GLU A 45 62.58 9.91 -30.07
CA GLU A 45 61.44 8.99 -29.96
C GLU A 45 61.25 8.45 -28.55
N LEU A 46 62.34 8.07 -27.87
CA LEU A 46 62.31 7.63 -26.47
C LEU A 46 61.79 8.73 -25.56
N LYS A 47 62.35 9.94 -25.65
CA LYS A 47 61.86 11.11 -24.88
C LYS A 47 60.39 11.41 -25.16
N ASN A 48 59.95 11.27 -26.42
CA ASN A 48 58.55 11.46 -26.79
C ASN A 48 57.65 10.33 -26.28
N HIS A 49 58.16 9.10 -26.19
CA HIS A 49 57.44 7.96 -25.62
C HIS A 49 57.28 8.12 -24.11
N GLU A 50 58.34 8.48 -23.39
CA GLU A 50 58.31 8.77 -21.94
C GLU A 50 57.34 9.90 -21.61
N LYS A 51 57.43 11.04 -22.31
CA LYS A 51 56.48 12.16 -22.15
C LYS A 51 55.03 11.76 -22.43
N ARG A 52 54.80 10.89 -23.42
CA ARG A 52 53.45 10.35 -23.72
C ARG A 52 52.97 9.44 -22.59
N ALA A 53 53.83 8.60 -22.04
CA ALA A 53 53.50 7.72 -20.91
C ALA A 53 53.17 8.53 -19.64
N GLU A 54 54.00 9.52 -19.28
CA GLU A 54 53.77 10.42 -18.15
C GLU A 54 52.46 11.21 -18.29
N ARG A 55 52.23 11.80 -19.47
CA ARG A 55 50.98 12.53 -19.74
C ARG A 55 49.75 11.61 -19.66
N THR A 56 49.86 10.38 -20.14
CA THR A 56 48.78 9.39 -20.08
C THR A 56 48.50 8.99 -18.63
N ALA A 57 49.53 8.79 -17.82
CA ALA A 57 49.40 8.50 -16.39
C ALA A 57 48.73 9.67 -15.64
N TYR A 58 49.18 10.91 -15.87
CA TYR A 58 48.60 12.12 -15.29
C TYR A 58 47.11 12.27 -15.65
N LEU A 59 46.76 12.23 -16.94
CA LEU A 59 45.38 12.34 -17.41
C LEU A 59 44.48 11.21 -16.89
N THR A 60 45.03 10.01 -16.69
CA THR A 60 44.29 8.89 -16.10
C THR A 60 43.97 9.16 -14.63
N ASN A 61 44.89 9.77 -13.87
CA ASN A 61 44.65 10.12 -12.48
C ASN A 61 43.60 11.23 -12.35
N GLU A 62 43.74 12.32 -13.13
CA GLU A 62 42.75 13.40 -13.19
C GLU A 62 41.37 12.87 -13.60
N GLN A 63 41.31 11.96 -14.58
CA GLN A 63 40.05 11.34 -14.99
C GLN A 63 39.41 10.57 -13.83
N LYS A 64 40.18 9.78 -13.07
CA LYS A 64 39.65 9.04 -11.91
C LYS A 64 39.12 9.99 -10.83
N MET A 65 39.88 11.03 -10.50
CA MET A 65 39.47 12.03 -9.53
C MET A 65 38.19 12.74 -9.96
N PHE A 66 38.12 13.18 -11.23
CA PHE A 66 36.93 13.81 -11.79
C PHE A 66 35.71 12.89 -11.72
N ILE A 67 35.85 11.62 -12.13
CA ILE A 67 34.75 10.65 -12.09
C ILE A 67 34.24 10.47 -10.66
N GLN A 68 35.15 10.32 -9.69
CA GLN A 68 34.79 10.17 -8.28
C GLN A 68 34.03 11.40 -7.77
N VAL A 69 34.55 12.61 -8.00
CA VAL A 69 33.89 13.86 -7.58
C VAL A 69 32.53 14.04 -8.25
N PHE A 70 32.43 13.76 -9.55
CA PHE A 70 31.20 13.90 -10.31
C PHE A 70 30.11 12.95 -9.79
N LEU A 71 30.45 11.66 -9.60
CA LEU A 71 29.51 10.65 -9.12
C LEU A 71 29.16 10.76 -7.63
N SER A 72 29.96 11.49 -6.85
CA SER A 72 29.63 11.85 -5.47
C SER A 72 28.72 13.06 -5.38
N LYS A 73 28.84 14.03 -6.29
CA LYS A 73 27.95 15.19 -6.36
C LYS A 73 26.60 14.86 -6.97
N HIS A 74 26.59 13.95 -7.93
CA HIS A 74 25.40 13.51 -8.65
C HIS A 74 25.21 12.01 -8.45
N PRO A 75 24.42 11.61 -7.45
CA PRO A 75 24.16 10.20 -7.16
C PRO A 75 23.18 9.65 -8.22
N TYR A 76 23.75 9.26 -9.36
CA TYR A 76 23.03 8.57 -10.42
C TYR A 76 23.01 7.05 -10.19
N TYR A 77 21.87 6.45 -10.52
CA TYR A 77 21.61 5.04 -10.46
C TYR A 77 20.96 4.55 -11.76
N TYR A 78 21.03 3.26 -12.00
CA TYR A 78 20.46 2.61 -13.16
C TYR A 78 19.59 1.43 -12.76
N LEU A 79 18.47 1.27 -13.45
CA LEU A 79 17.60 0.12 -13.31
C LEU A 79 17.57 -0.66 -14.62
N THR A 80 18.05 -1.92 -14.57
CA THR A 80 18.17 -2.79 -15.74
C THR A 80 16.83 -3.28 -16.27
N SER A 81 15.80 -3.39 -15.42
CA SER A 81 14.50 -3.96 -15.78
C SER A 81 13.68 -3.06 -16.71
N ASN A 82 13.83 -1.74 -16.61
CA ASN A 82 13.17 -0.75 -17.47
C ASN A 82 14.16 0.12 -18.27
N ASN A 83 15.46 -0.21 -18.24
CA ASN A 83 16.55 0.53 -18.90
C ASN A 83 16.55 2.04 -18.62
N SER A 84 16.21 2.45 -17.41
CA SER A 84 16.07 3.86 -17.04
C SER A 84 17.14 4.33 -16.05
N PHE A 85 17.48 5.61 -16.11
CA PHE A 85 18.39 6.26 -15.16
C PHE A 85 17.63 7.08 -14.13
N TYR A 86 18.18 7.15 -12.93
CA TYR A 86 17.60 7.88 -11.82
C TYR A 86 18.66 8.74 -11.13
N GLU A 87 18.29 9.95 -10.72
CA GLU A 87 19.10 10.81 -9.86
C GLU A 87 18.43 10.96 -8.50
N TYR A 88 19.23 10.89 -7.44
CA TYR A 88 18.75 11.12 -6.09
C TYR A 88 19.06 12.56 -5.63
N SER A 89 18.03 13.34 -5.31
CA SER A 89 18.21 14.74 -4.88
C SER A 89 18.66 14.89 -3.43
N GLY A 90 18.75 13.79 -2.67
CA GLY A 90 18.86 13.78 -1.21
C GLY A 90 17.49 13.73 -0.50
N THR A 91 16.40 13.99 -1.21
CA THR A 91 15.02 13.94 -0.67
C THR A 91 14.12 12.97 -1.42
N SER A 92 14.32 12.82 -2.73
CA SER A 92 13.52 11.96 -3.61
C SER A 92 14.32 11.46 -4.83
N TYR A 93 13.90 10.34 -5.41
CA TYR A 93 14.45 9.80 -6.65
C TYR A 93 13.64 10.32 -7.85
N CYS A 94 14.35 10.87 -8.83
CA CYS A 94 13.76 11.37 -10.07
C CYS A 94 14.26 10.58 -11.28
N LEU A 95 13.39 10.36 -12.27
CA LEU A 95 13.76 9.79 -13.56
C LEU A 95 14.57 10.82 -14.36
N VAL A 96 15.69 10.40 -14.94
CA VAL A 96 16.57 11.26 -15.73
C VAL A 96 16.91 10.58 -17.05
N THR A 97 17.04 11.37 -18.14
CA THR A 97 17.42 10.81 -19.44
C THR A 97 18.94 10.69 -19.57
N GLU A 98 19.42 9.81 -20.46
CA GLU A 98 20.86 9.73 -20.71
C GLU A 98 21.41 11.07 -21.25
N ASP A 99 20.62 11.80 -22.04
CA ASP A 99 21.02 13.09 -22.61
C ASP A 99 21.22 14.16 -21.53
N ASP A 100 20.38 14.19 -20.49
CA ASP A 100 20.53 15.10 -19.36
C ASP A 100 21.84 14.82 -18.59
N ILE A 101 22.12 13.54 -18.33
CA ILE A 101 23.38 13.11 -17.68
C ILE A 101 24.57 13.54 -18.54
N GLN A 102 24.48 13.35 -19.86
CA GLN A 102 25.53 13.74 -20.79
C GLN A 102 25.72 15.25 -20.83
N TYR A 103 24.65 16.04 -20.85
CA TYR A 103 24.72 17.50 -20.82
C TYR A 103 25.40 18.01 -19.54
N GLN A 104 25.02 17.45 -18.39
CA GLN A 104 25.57 17.81 -17.09
C GLN A 104 27.06 17.42 -16.97
N LEU A 105 27.41 16.24 -17.48
CA LEU A 105 28.79 15.75 -17.57
C LEU A 105 29.65 16.61 -18.48
N LEU A 106 29.17 16.96 -19.68
CA LEU A 106 29.92 17.80 -20.63
C LEU A 106 30.08 19.23 -20.11
N SER A 107 29.08 19.76 -19.42
CA SER A 107 29.15 21.07 -18.76
C SER A 107 30.18 21.06 -17.63
N ALA A 108 30.25 19.98 -16.85
CA ALA A 108 31.27 19.80 -15.81
C ALA A 108 32.69 19.65 -16.39
N ILE A 109 32.86 18.86 -17.45
CA ILE A 109 34.16 18.70 -18.16
C ILE A 109 34.60 20.03 -18.78
N SER A 110 33.69 20.84 -19.31
CA SER A 110 34.05 22.12 -19.94
C SER A 110 34.63 23.13 -18.94
N LYS A 111 34.31 22.99 -17.64
CA LYS A 111 34.94 23.78 -16.57
C LYS A 111 36.37 23.32 -16.29
N ASP A 112 36.68 22.05 -16.55
CA ASP A 112 37.99 21.44 -16.34
C ASP A 112 38.72 21.22 -17.69
N ARG A 113 39.46 22.25 -18.12
CA ARG A 113 40.15 22.27 -19.43
C ARG A 113 41.12 21.09 -19.62
N THR A 114 41.57 20.46 -18.55
CA THR A 114 42.56 19.37 -18.57
C THR A 114 42.02 18.10 -19.25
N LEU A 115 40.77 17.74 -18.99
CA LEU A 115 40.13 16.51 -19.46
C LEU A 115 39.40 16.65 -20.81
N MET A 116 39.40 17.85 -21.40
CA MET A 116 38.67 18.15 -22.64
C MET A 116 39.08 17.26 -23.81
N GLN A 117 40.36 16.87 -23.87
CA GLN A 117 40.89 15.96 -24.89
C GLN A 117 40.41 14.51 -24.72
N TRP A 118 40.03 14.12 -23.50
CA TRP A 118 39.53 12.78 -23.17
C TRP A 118 38.01 12.74 -22.98
N LYS A 119 37.29 13.81 -23.39
CA LYS A 119 35.84 13.97 -23.16
C LYS A 119 35.00 12.74 -23.51
N HIS A 120 35.24 12.12 -24.67
CA HIS A 120 34.49 10.96 -25.14
C HIS A 120 34.79 9.72 -24.30
N LYS A 121 36.06 9.50 -23.95
CA LYS A 121 36.50 8.39 -23.11
C LYS A 121 35.94 8.53 -21.69
N THR A 122 35.98 9.74 -21.12
CA THR A 122 35.41 10.03 -19.79
C THR A 122 33.90 9.84 -19.77
N LYS A 123 33.18 10.34 -20.79
CA LYS A 123 31.74 10.12 -20.96
C LYS A 123 31.37 8.64 -20.93
N LEU A 124 32.02 7.82 -21.77
CA LEU A 124 31.73 6.38 -21.84
C LEU A 124 32.02 5.68 -20.51
N ASN A 125 33.09 6.06 -19.82
CA ASN A 125 33.45 5.47 -18.53
C ASN A 125 32.41 5.81 -17.44
N ILE A 126 31.97 7.07 -17.36
CA ILE A 126 30.96 7.48 -16.37
C ILE A 126 29.63 6.78 -16.62
N VAL A 127 29.13 6.77 -17.86
CA VAL A 127 27.86 6.08 -18.19
C VAL A 127 27.96 4.59 -17.86
N LYS A 128 29.10 3.95 -18.13
CA LYS A 128 29.33 2.55 -17.75
C LYS A 128 29.27 2.35 -16.23
N GLN A 129 29.94 3.20 -15.45
CA GLN A 129 29.90 3.12 -13.98
C GLN A 129 28.52 3.40 -13.40
N ILE A 130 27.73 4.29 -14.02
CA ILE A 130 26.33 4.51 -13.61
C ILE A 130 25.49 3.26 -13.87
N LYS A 131 25.66 2.61 -15.03
CA LYS A 131 24.96 1.34 -15.36
C LYS A 131 25.32 0.19 -14.41
N GLU A 132 26.49 0.22 -13.79
CA GLU A 132 26.91 -0.74 -12.76
C GLU A 132 26.27 -0.47 -11.38
N ARG A 133 25.72 0.73 -11.14
CA ARG A 133 25.05 1.11 -9.88
C ARG A 133 23.56 0.82 -9.95
N ASN A 134 23.14 -0.30 -9.38
CA ASN A 134 21.72 -0.65 -9.32
C ASN A 134 20.93 0.30 -8.41
N LEU A 135 19.75 0.75 -8.85
CA LEU A 135 18.86 1.61 -8.07
C LEU A 135 18.58 1.09 -6.66
N PHE A 136 18.29 -0.20 -6.49
CA PHE A 136 17.94 -0.79 -5.20
C PHE A 136 19.13 -1.05 -4.27
N THR A 137 20.35 -0.71 -4.70
CA THR A 137 21.53 -0.67 -3.84
C THR A 137 21.77 0.71 -3.23
N SER A 138 20.93 1.69 -3.57
CA SER A 138 21.01 3.03 -2.99
C SER A 138 20.72 3.01 -1.48
N ILE A 139 21.26 4.01 -0.78
CA ILE A 139 20.98 4.27 0.63
C ILE A 139 20.25 5.60 0.68
N PRO A 140 18.91 5.60 0.84
CA PRO A 140 18.14 6.82 1.02
C PRO A 140 18.54 7.53 2.32
N GLU A 141 18.50 8.86 2.30
CA GLU A 141 18.70 9.70 3.47
C GLU A 141 17.55 9.56 4.47
N THR A 142 17.84 9.97 5.71
CA THR A 142 16.86 9.88 6.81
C THR A 142 15.56 10.62 6.51
N GLU A 143 15.64 11.75 5.79
CA GLU A 143 14.48 12.54 5.39
C GLU A 143 13.53 11.74 4.48
N THR A 144 14.05 11.12 3.41
CA THR A 144 13.26 10.26 2.52
C THR A 144 12.62 9.11 3.30
N ILE A 145 13.38 8.46 4.19
CA ILE A 145 12.87 7.35 5.01
C ILE A 145 11.71 7.81 5.90
N GLN A 146 11.84 8.94 6.59
CA GLN A 146 10.78 9.47 7.45
C GLN A 146 9.56 9.90 6.64
N ASN A 147 9.75 10.51 5.47
CA ASN A 147 8.65 10.89 4.58
C ASN A 147 7.79 9.66 4.21
N ILE A 148 8.42 8.56 3.78
CA ILE A 148 7.70 7.32 3.47
C ILE A 148 6.99 6.73 4.69
N ILE A 149 7.65 6.73 5.86
CA ILE A 149 7.02 6.22 7.10
C ILE A 149 5.78 7.03 7.46
N ASN A 150 5.85 8.36 7.35
CA ASN A 150 4.76 9.27 7.71
C ASN A 150 3.60 9.23 6.71
N ILE A 151 3.83 8.80 5.46
CA ILE A 151 2.75 8.56 4.50
C ILE A 151 1.93 7.33 4.90
N PHE A 152 2.59 6.23 5.28
CA PHE A 152 1.90 4.98 5.62
C PHE A 152 1.39 4.90 7.05
N CYS A 153 1.94 5.69 7.99
CA CYS A 153 1.50 5.78 9.37
C CYS A 153 0.83 7.13 9.61
N PRO A 154 -0.47 7.21 9.97
CA PRO A 154 -1.33 6.11 10.43
C PRO A 154 -2.23 5.48 9.34
N LEU A 155 -2.03 5.82 8.06
CA LEU A 155 -2.94 5.47 6.96
C LEU A 155 -3.17 3.95 6.83
N LEU A 156 -2.11 3.20 6.56
CA LEU A 156 -2.15 1.74 6.39
C LEU A 156 -1.81 0.98 7.68
N PHE A 157 -1.02 1.60 8.56
CA PHE A 157 -0.50 0.95 9.76
C PHE A 157 -0.57 1.88 10.96
N THR A 158 -0.80 1.32 12.13
CA THR A 158 -0.95 2.09 13.38
C THR A 158 0.38 2.58 13.94
N THR A 159 1.48 1.87 13.68
CA THR A 159 2.79 2.17 14.24
C THR A 159 3.88 2.22 13.18
N LYS A 160 4.94 3.00 13.44
CA LYS A 160 6.13 3.08 12.58
C LYS A 160 6.83 1.73 12.43
N SER A 161 6.80 0.87 13.45
CA SER A 161 7.40 -0.47 13.41
C SER A 161 6.67 -1.39 12.43
N GLN A 162 5.34 -1.32 12.38
CA GLN A 162 4.55 -2.05 11.38
C GLN A 162 4.86 -1.60 9.95
N VAL A 163 5.01 -0.28 9.72
CA VAL A 163 5.41 0.24 8.41
C VAL A 163 6.78 -0.28 7.99
N LYS A 164 7.78 -0.22 8.89
CA LYS A 164 9.12 -0.73 8.59
C LYS A 164 9.13 -2.24 8.33
N TYR A 165 8.32 -3.01 9.07
CA TYR A 165 8.16 -4.44 8.82
C TYR A 165 7.60 -4.68 7.42
N PHE A 166 6.51 -4.00 7.06
CA PHE A 166 5.92 -4.07 5.73
C PHE A 166 6.90 -3.67 4.62
N LEU A 167 7.63 -2.57 4.78
CA LEU A 167 8.66 -2.14 3.80
C LEU A 167 9.81 -3.15 3.70
N THR A 168 10.17 -3.81 4.80
CA THR A 168 11.19 -4.88 4.77
C THR A 168 10.70 -6.08 3.95
N ILE A 169 9.43 -6.46 4.09
CA ILE A 169 8.80 -7.54 3.30
C ILE A 169 8.76 -7.19 1.81
N LEU A 170 8.37 -5.96 1.47
CA LEU A 170 8.42 -5.46 0.09
C LEU A 170 9.84 -5.45 -0.47
N GLY A 171 10.83 -5.12 0.35
CA GLY A 171 12.24 -5.19 -0.03
C GLY A 171 12.70 -6.63 -0.27
N ASP A 172 12.30 -7.56 0.58
CA ASP A 172 12.64 -8.98 0.44
C ASP A 172 12.10 -9.54 -0.88
N THR A 173 10.82 -9.26 -1.19
CA THR A 173 10.18 -9.66 -2.44
C THR A 173 10.82 -8.99 -3.67
N LEU A 174 11.10 -7.69 -3.60
CA LEU A 174 11.78 -6.94 -4.66
C LEU A 174 13.17 -7.49 -4.98
N LEU A 175 13.91 -7.89 -3.94
CA LEU A 175 15.25 -8.47 -4.05
C LEU A 175 15.24 -10.01 -4.19
N LYS A 176 14.04 -10.62 -4.32
CA LYS A 176 13.81 -12.07 -4.47
C LYS A 176 14.42 -12.91 -3.34
N LYS A 177 14.41 -12.40 -2.11
CA LYS A 177 14.83 -13.09 -0.89
C LYS A 177 13.62 -13.74 -0.21
N PHE A 178 13.83 -14.90 0.43
CA PHE A 178 12.84 -15.57 1.29
C PHE A 178 11.46 -15.78 0.63
N ASN A 179 11.43 -16.25 -0.62
CA ASN A 179 10.20 -16.41 -1.40
C ASN A 179 9.25 -17.50 -0.88
N ASP A 180 9.69 -18.33 0.07
CA ASP A 180 8.87 -19.41 0.64
C ASP A 180 7.92 -18.91 1.75
N LEU A 181 8.08 -17.66 2.22
CA LEU A 181 7.26 -17.10 3.29
C LEU A 181 5.91 -16.59 2.76
N LEU A 182 4.85 -16.86 3.50
CA LEU A 182 3.49 -16.40 3.19
C LEU A 182 3.03 -15.36 4.20
N PHE A 183 2.61 -14.20 3.71
CA PHE A 183 2.17 -13.07 4.53
C PHE A 183 0.65 -12.94 4.49
N LEU A 184 0.00 -13.36 5.58
CA LEU A 184 -1.45 -13.37 5.69
C LEU A 184 -1.98 -11.96 6.00
N THR A 185 -2.96 -11.52 5.20
CA THR A 185 -3.63 -10.22 5.31
C THR A 185 -5.15 -10.38 5.22
N LYS A 186 -5.90 -9.30 5.50
CA LYS A 186 -7.36 -9.30 5.42
C LYS A 186 -7.85 -9.37 3.97
N PRO A 187 -8.97 -10.03 3.67
CA PRO A 187 -9.52 -10.11 2.30
C PRO A 187 -9.70 -8.76 1.58
N LYS A 188 -10.06 -7.71 2.34
CA LYS A 188 -10.31 -6.37 1.81
C LYS A 188 -9.04 -5.66 1.30
N THR A 189 -7.84 -6.05 1.74
CA THR A 189 -6.58 -5.45 1.27
C THR A 189 -6.19 -5.91 -0.13
N LYS A 190 -6.87 -6.90 -0.71
CA LYS A 190 -6.57 -7.44 -2.05
C LYS A 190 -6.49 -6.36 -3.12
N ARG A 191 -7.42 -5.40 -3.11
CA ARG A 191 -7.44 -4.30 -4.09
C ARG A 191 -6.21 -3.39 -3.95
N ILE A 192 -5.81 -3.11 -2.71
CA ILE A 192 -4.61 -2.29 -2.43
C ILE A 192 -3.36 -2.99 -2.96
N LEU A 193 -3.22 -4.29 -2.70
CA LEU A 193 -2.07 -5.09 -3.16
C LEU A 193 -2.00 -5.15 -4.70
N GLN A 194 -3.15 -5.30 -5.37
CA GLN A 194 -3.21 -5.29 -6.84
C GLN A 194 -2.79 -3.95 -7.44
N GLU A 195 -3.15 -2.83 -6.80
CA GLU A 195 -2.72 -1.50 -7.23
C GLU A 195 -1.21 -1.31 -7.04
N MET A 196 -0.67 -1.78 -5.91
CA MET A 196 0.77 -1.77 -5.67
C MET A 196 1.56 -2.56 -6.72
N ASP A 197 1.06 -3.73 -7.11
CA ASP A 197 1.67 -4.54 -8.17
C ASP A 197 1.64 -3.79 -9.51
N THR A 198 0.48 -3.22 -9.85
CA THR A 198 0.27 -2.45 -11.09
C THR A 198 1.24 -1.27 -11.17
N MET A 199 1.36 -0.51 -10.09
CA MET A 199 2.26 0.63 -9.99
C MET A 199 3.74 0.25 -10.02
N SER A 200 4.12 -0.82 -9.31
CA SER A 200 5.49 -1.30 -9.32
C SER A 200 5.89 -1.75 -10.73
N TYR A 201 4.97 -2.40 -11.46
CA TYR A 201 5.17 -2.78 -12.85
C TYR A 201 5.35 -1.55 -13.76
N TYR A 202 4.48 -0.54 -13.68
CA TYR A 202 4.62 0.67 -14.48
C TYR A 202 5.93 1.42 -14.24
N MET A 203 6.41 1.46 -13.00
CA MET A 203 7.61 2.20 -12.62
C MET A 203 8.90 1.45 -12.92
N THR A 204 8.93 0.14 -12.68
CA THR A 204 10.17 -0.65 -12.64
C THR A 204 10.17 -1.84 -13.58
N ASN A 205 9.05 -2.16 -14.23
CA ASN A 205 8.85 -3.38 -15.02
C ASN A 205 9.02 -4.68 -14.21
N ILE A 206 8.88 -4.59 -12.88
CA ILE A 206 8.89 -5.75 -11.97
C ILE A 206 7.44 -6.14 -11.71
N SER A 207 7.06 -7.33 -12.15
CA SER A 207 5.74 -7.90 -11.89
C SER A 207 5.71 -8.62 -10.54
N ASN A 208 4.52 -8.70 -9.94
CA ASN A 208 4.22 -9.58 -8.79
C ASN A 208 5.02 -9.26 -7.52
N LEU A 209 5.16 -7.98 -7.18
CA LEU A 209 5.76 -7.51 -5.93
C LEU A 209 5.05 -8.12 -4.71
N THR A 210 3.73 -8.26 -4.76
CA THR A 210 2.91 -8.73 -3.65
C THR A 210 2.54 -10.22 -3.72
N HIS A 211 3.23 -11.04 -4.51
CA HIS A 211 2.89 -12.47 -4.70
C HIS A 211 2.84 -13.31 -3.42
N ASN A 212 3.67 -12.98 -2.43
CA ASN A 212 3.71 -13.68 -1.14
C ASN A 212 2.61 -13.22 -0.17
N PHE A 213 1.81 -12.22 -0.53
CA PHE A 213 0.70 -11.73 0.28
C PHE A 213 -0.56 -12.55 -0.01
N VAL A 214 -1.06 -13.19 1.02
CA VAL A 214 -2.19 -14.11 0.94
C VAL A 214 -3.38 -13.51 1.69
N THR A 215 -4.49 -13.34 0.98
CA THR A 215 -5.73 -12.75 1.52
C THR A 215 -6.76 -13.79 1.97
N LYS A 216 -6.57 -15.05 1.59
CA LYS A 216 -7.38 -16.20 1.99
C LYS A 216 -6.48 -17.38 2.30
N PHE A 217 -6.61 -17.92 3.51
CA PHE A 217 -5.82 -19.05 3.96
C PHE A 217 -6.22 -20.35 3.22
N ASN A 218 -5.26 -21.20 2.87
CA ASN A 218 -5.46 -22.52 2.28
C ASN A 218 -4.94 -23.60 3.25
N GLU A 219 -5.65 -24.73 3.37
CA GLU A 219 -5.26 -25.85 4.24
C GLU A 219 -3.89 -26.45 3.88
N THR A 220 -3.45 -26.27 2.63
CA THR A 220 -2.14 -26.75 2.16
C THR A 220 -0.95 -25.95 2.69
N TYR A 221 -1.19 -24.80 3.33
CA TYR A 221 -0.11 -23.94 3.81
C TYR A 221 0.49 -24.46 5.11
N ASP A 222 1.83 -24.49 5.15
CA ASP A 222 2.56 -24.78 6.37
C ASP A 222 2.52 -23.57 7.31
N PHE A 223 2.10 -23.80 8.55
CA PHE A 223 2.06 -22.80 9.60
C PHE A 223 3.45 -22.21 9.86
N GLN A 224 4.52 -23.00 9.69
CA GLN A 224 5.89 -22.53 9.89
C GLN A 224 6.29 -21.41 8.92
N GLN A 225 5.68 -21.38 7.73
CA GLN A 225 5.94 -20.40 6.67
C GLN A 225 5.01 -19.18 6.74
N CYS A 226 3.94 -19.25 7.53
CA CYS A 226 2.95 -18.19 7.63
C CYS A 226 3.38 -17.07 8.59
N ARG A 227 3.19 -15.82 8.18
CA ARG A 227 3.39 -14.59 8.98
C ARG A 227 2.14 -13.73 8.91
N LEU A 228 1.86 -12.98 9.98
CA LEU A 228 0.73 -12.06 10.01
C LEU A 228 1.15 -10.63 9.73
N ILE A 229 0.33 -9.91 8.97
CA ILE A 229 0.45 -8.47 8.76
C ILE A 229 -0.87 -7.80 9.14
N ASN A 230 -0.82 -6.85 10.07
CA ASN A 230 -1.99 -6.05 10.45
C ASN A 230 -2.04 -4.77 9.61
N MET A 231 -2.66 -4.88 8.45
CA MET A 231 -2.86 -3.76 7.53
C MET A 231 -4.29 -3.24 7.66
N ASN A 232 -4.43 -1.91 7.68
CA ASN A 232 -5.72 -1.24 7.64
C ASN A 232 -6.39 -1.48 6.28
N ASP A 233 -7.65 -1.87 6.33
CA ASP A 233 -8.46 -2.28 5.18
C ASP A 233 -9.56 -1.27 4.80
N SER A 234 -9.55 -0.09 5.44
CA SER A 234 -10.51 0.99 5.18
C SER A 234 -10.04 2.01 4.15
N VAL A 235 -8.80 1.91 3.66
CA VAL A 235 -8.20 2.91 2.76
C VAL A 235 -8.72 2.73 1.32
N SER A 236 -9.16 3.83 0.71
CA SER A 236 -9.58 3.86 -0.69
C SER A 236 -8.40 3.61 -1.64
N THR A 237 -8.65 2.88 -2.73
CA THR A 237 -7.66 2.56 -3.76
C THR A 237 -7.04 3.81 -4.40
N ASP A 238 -7.84 4.86 -4.60
CA ASP A 238 -7.41 6.08 -5.29
C ASP A 238 -6.31 6.83 -4.51
N ILE A 239 -6.42 6.84 -3.18
CA ILE A 239 -5.38 7.42 -2.30
C ILE A 239 -4.07 6.64 -2.45
N ILE A 240 -4.13 5.30 -2.53
CA ILE A 240 -2.94 4.47 -2.73
C ILE A 240 -2.33 4.75 -4.09
N GLN A 241 -3.16 4.86 -5.13
CA GLN A 241 -2.73 5.18 -6.48
C GLN A 241 -1.96 6.51 -6.51
N ASP A 242 -2.50 7.55 -5.88
CA ASP A 242 -1.86 8.87 -5.77
C ASP A 242 -0.52 8.83 -5.02
N ILE A 243 -0.44 8.05 -3.93
CA ILE A 243 0.79 7.88 -3.16
C ILE A 243 1.87 7.24 -4.03
N PHE A 244 1.52 6.17 -4.76
CA PHE A 244 2.47 5.49 -5.62
C PHE A 244 2.89 6.38 -6.79
N HIS A 245 1.99 7.11 -7.42
CA HIS A 245 2.35 8.06 -8.48
C HIS A 245 3.37 9.10 -8.03
N LYS A 246 3.27 9.60 -6.80
CA LYS A 246 4.17 10.65 -6.27
C LYS A 246 5.46 10.11 -5.67
N HIS A 247 5.40 8.98 -4.97
CA HIS A 247 6.49 8.48 -4.12
C HIS A 247 6.87 7.03 -4.41
N GLY A 248 6.40 6.42 -5.49
CA GLY A 248 6.56 4.99 -5.74
C GLY A 248 8.02 4.53 -5.80
N ILE A 249 8.89 5.26 -6.49
CA ILE A 249 10.34 4.93 -6.53
C ILE A 249 10.97 5.10 -5.14
N ASP A 250 10.65 6.18 -4.42
CA ASP A 250 11.13 6.39 -3.05
C ASP A 250 10.73 5.23 -2.14
N ILE A 251 9.47 4.77 -2.23
CA ILE A 251 8.95 3.62 -1.48
C ILE A 251 9.77 2.36 -1.79
N LEU A 252 10.02 2.06 -3.06
CA LEU A 252 10.76 0.86 -3.48
C LEU A 252 12.24 0.92 -3.05
N CYS A 253 12.88 2.08 -3.14
CA CYS A 253 14.26 2.28 -2.67
C CYS A 253 14.36 2.15 -1.15
N VAL A 254 13.42 2.72 -0.39
CA VAL A 254 13.38 2.56 1.07
C VAL A 254 13.10 1.10 1.46
N ALA A 255 12.22 0.40 0.74
CA ALA A 255 11.96 -1.02 0.95
C ALA A 255 13.22 -1.87 0.73
N ALA A 256 13.91 -1.68 -0.40
CA ALA A 256 15.18 -2.35 -0.68
C ALA A 256 16.25 -2.07 0.38
N HIS A 257 16.37 -0.81 0.82
CA HIS A 257 17.28 -0.42 1.90
C HIS A 257 16.98 -1.19 3.19
N TYR A 258 15.70 -1.30 3.58
CA TYR A 258 15.33 -2.02 4.80
C TYR A 258 15.60 -3.53 4.73
N SER A 259 15.29 -4.17 3.60
CA SER A 259 15.65 -5.59 3.40
C SER A 259 17.16 -5.82 3.47
N ASN A 260 17.98 -4.93 2.90
CA ASN A 260 19.43 -5.05 2.97
C ASN A 260 19.97 -4.76 4.37
N ARG A 261 19.41 -3.78 5.07
CA ARG A 261 19.83 -3.41 6.43
C ARG A 261 19.53 -4.50 7.46
N TYR A 262 18.33 -5.08 7.41
CA TYR A 262 17.87 -6.06 8.38
C TYR A 262 18.03 -7.51 7.93
N HIS A 263 18.56 -7.72 6.71
CA HIS A 263 18.71 -8.99 6.03
C HIS A 263 17.39 -9.69 5.66
N SER A 264 16.42 -9.77 6.58
CA SER A 264 15.09 -10.33 6.36
C SER A 264 14.01 -9.64 7.21
N SER A 265 12.77 -9.73 6.75
CA SER A 265 11.57 -9.32 7.49
C SER A 265 11.39 -10.05 8.83
N ASP A 266 11.70 -11.35 8.90
CA ASP A 266 11.68 -12.11 10.16
C ASP A 266 12.70 -11.59 11.17
N GLN A 267 13.93 -11.31 10.74
CA GLN A 267 14.98 -10.78 11.61
C GLN A 267 14.65 -9.37 12.11
N TYR A 268 14.02 -8.54 11.25
CA TYR A 268 13.48 -7.25 11.67
C TYR A 268 12.40 -7.41 12.74
N ALA A 269 11.45 -8.33 12.54
CA ALA A 269 10.35 -8.55 13.47
C ALA A 269 10.84 -8.95 14.86
N VAL A 270 11.82 -9.87 14.95
CA VAL A 270 12.41 -10.31 16.25
C VAL A 270 13.10 -9.17 17.00
N GLN A 271 13.65 -8.18 16.30
CA GLN A 271 14.32 -7.02 16.91
C GLN A 271 13.34 -5.91 17.35
N CYS A 272 12.05 -6.06 17.06
CA CYS A 272 11.03 -5.07 17.41
C CYS A 272 10.42 -5.32 18.80
N SER A 273 9.38 -4.56 19.13
CA SER A 273 8.56 -4.76 20.32
C SER A 273 7.91 -6.14 20.35
N ASP A 274 7.80 -6.73 21.54
CA ASP A 274 7.17 -8.04 21.77
C ASP A 274 5.77 -8.15 21.16
N GLU A 275 4.98 -7.07 21.17
CA GLU A 275 3.64 -7.04 20.55
C GLU A 275 3.68 -7.36 19.05
N LEU A 276 4.59 -6.74 18.30
CA LEU A 276 4.74 -6.96 16.86
C LEU A 276 5.29 -8.36 16.59
N THR A 277 6.29 -8.78 17.36
CA THR A 277 6.91 -10.11 17.26
C THR A 277 5.88 -11.21 17.48
N ASN A 278 5.14 -11.14 18.58
CA ASN A 278 4.13 -12.13 18.96
C ASN A 278 3.00 -12.20 17.94
N TYR A 279 2.54 -11.05 17.43
CA TYR A 279 1.52 -11.02 16.39
C TYR A 279 2.04 -11.61 15.07
N THR A 280 3.22 -11.18 14.61
CA THR A 280 3.82 -11.63 13.35
C THR A 280 4.00 -13.13 13.30
N PHE A 281 4.48 -13.73 14.39
CA PHE A 281 4.74 -15.16 14.51
C PHE A 281 3.58 -15.95 15.11
N TYR A 282 2.39 -15.35 15.30
CA TYR A 282 1.27 -16.00 15.97
C TYR A 282 0.90 -17.35 15.33
N ILE A 283 0.77 -17.41 14.00
CA ILE A 283 0.44 -18.66 13.29
C ILE A 283 1.62 -19.65 13.30
N LYS A 284 2.85 -19.16 13.18
CA LYS A 284 4.07 -20.00 13.25
C LYS A 284 4.19 -20.73 14.59
N ASN A 285 3.84 -20.04 15.68
CA ASN A 285 4.07 -20.52 17.04
C ASN A 285 2.86 -21.26 17.64
N ASN A 286 1.71 -21.28 16.96
CA ASN A 286 0.51 -21.94 17.43
C ASN A 286 0.08 -23.07 16.50
N THR A 287 -0.61 -24.06 17.06
CA THR A 287 -1.31 -25.09 16.28
C THR A 287 -2.79 -24.71 16.13
N GLN A 288 -3.51 -25.37 15.22
CA GLN A 288 -4.97 -25.21 15.12
C GLN A 288 -5.66 -25.46 16.46
N GLN A 289 -5.19 -26.44 17.23
CA GLN A 289 -5.73 -26.77 18.54
C GLN A 289 -5.46 -25.66 19.56
N SER A 290 -4.25 -25.10 19.58
CA SER A 290 -3.90 -23.98 20.47
C SER A 290 -4.79 -22.75 20.22
N ILE A 291 -5.03 -22.41 18.95
CA ILE A 291 -5.91 -21.29 18.57
C ILE A 291 -7.36 -21.56 19.01
N LEU A 292 -7.82 -22.81 18.88
CA LEU A 292 -9.14 -23.22 19.35
C LEU A 292 -9.26 -23.15 20.87
N ASP A 293 -8.22 -23.58 21.60
CA ASP A 293 -8.15 -23.50 23.05
C ASP A 293 -8.23 -22.05 23.54
N GLU A 294 -7.46 -21.15 22.93
CA GLU A 294 -7.51 -19.71 23.21
C GLU A 294 -8.91 -19.13 22.95
N PHE A 295 -9.53 -19.50 21.83
CA PHE A 295 -10.90 -19.10 21.51
C PHE A 295 -11.91 -19.55 22.56
N CYS A 296 -11.88 -20.85 22.91
CA CYS A 296 -12.77 -21.45 23.90
C CYS A 296 -12.62 -20.74 25.26
N LEU A 297 -11.39 -20.52 25.72
CA LEU A 297 -11.11 -19.86 27.00
C LEU A 297 -11.61 -18.41 27.05
N HIS A 298 -11.47 -17.65 25.96
CA HIS A 298 -11.83 -16.23 25.94
C HIS A 298 -13.30 -15.94 25.62
N SER A 299 -13.96 -16.86 24.91
CA SER A 299 -15.25 -16.61 24.27
C SER A 299 -16.38 -17.52 24.75
N ILE A 300 -16.07 -18.67 25.37
CA ILE A 300 -17.06 -19.67 25.80
C ILE A 300 -16.94 -19.91 27.31
N GLU A 301 -18.07 -19.89 28.00
CA GLU A 301 -18.18 -20.23 29.42
C GLU A 301 -19.01 -21.52 29.56
N GLN A 302 -18.47 -22.51 30.27
CA GLN A 302 -19.20 -23.73 30.60
C GLN A 302 -20.05 -23.51 31.85
N THR A 303 -21.31 -23.89 31.78
CA THR A 303 -22.24 -23.75 32.92
C THR A 303 -22.24 -25.03 33.74
N LEU A 304 -21.71 -24.97 34.96
CA LEU A 304 -21.63 -26.10 35.90
C LEU A 304 -22.99 -26.48 36.53
N ASN A 305 -23.98 -25.58 36.45
CA ASN A 305 -25.33 -25.85 36.97
C ASN A 305 -26.20 -26.52 35.92
N HIS A 306 -26.46 -27.82 36.09
CA HIS A 306 -27.36 -28.60 35.23
C HIS A 306 -28.84 -28.15 35.26
N GLU A 307 -29.22 -27.26 36.18
CA GLU A 307 -30.60 -26.76 36.33
C GLU A 307 -30.99 -25.71 35.28
N LYS A 308 -30.03 -24.96 34.71
CA LYS A 308 -30.28 -24.04 33.58
C LYS A 308 -29.54 -24.56 32.36
N GLN A 309 -30.28 -25.16 31.43
CA GLN A 309 -29.74 -25.63 30.16
C GLN A 309 -29.48 -24.44 29.23
N PHE A 310 -28.31 -23.82 29.35
CA PHE A 310 -27.85 -22.86 28.36
C PHE A 310 -27.36 -23.61 27.12
N THR A 311 -27.76 -23.11 25.95
CA THR A 311 -27.39 -23.68 24.66
C THR A 311 -26.93 -22.58 23.71
N ILE A 312 -25.98 -22.93 22.84
CA ILE A 312 -25.52 -22.05 21.76
C ILE A 312 -25.75 -22.76 20.43
N SER A 313 -26.61 -22.19 19.58
CA SER A 313 -26.77 -22.67 18.21
C SER A 313 -25.48 -22.52 17.40
N TRP A 314 -25.27 -23.37 16.40
CA TRP A 314 -24.10 -23.29 15.52
C TRP A 314 -23.96 -21.91 14.86
N LYS A 315 -25.08 -21.29 14.45
CA LYS A 315 -25.10 -19.93 13.87
C LYS A 315 -24.48 -18.93 14.85
N ASN A 316 -24.90 -18.97 16.11
CA ASN A 316 -24.37 -18.13 17.18
C ASN A 316 -22.91 -18.43 17.51
N MET A 317 -22.53 -19.71 17.58
CA MET A 317 -21.13 -20.11 17.81
C MET A 317 -20.20 -19.61 16.70
N HIS A 318 -20.63 -19.75 15.44
CA HIS A 318 -19.89 -19.28 14.29
C HIS A 318 -19.78 -17.75 14.27
N PHE A 319 -20.80 -17.02 14.71
CA PHE A 319 -20.71 -15.57 14.88
C PHE A 319 -19.66 -15.17 15.94
N ILE A 320 -19.67 -15.83 17.10
CA ILE A 320 -18.69 -15.58 18.17
C ILE A 320 -17.27 -15.86 17.68
N TRP A 321 -17.06 -16.93 16.90
CA TRP A 321 -15.78 -17.22 16.24
C TRP A 321 -15.34 -16.08 15.31
N LYS A 322 -16.24 -15.58 14.44
CA LYS A 322 -15.93 -14.43 13.58
C LYS A 322 -15.58 -13.17 14.38
N LEU A 323 -16.26 -12.93 15.51
CA LEU A 323 -15.95 -11.82 16.42
C LEU A 323 -14.55 -11.96 17.02
N PHE A 324 -14.19 -13.16 17.48
CA PHE A 324 -12.86 -13.45 18.01
C PHE A 324 -11.77 -13.17 16.97
N ILE A 325 -11.89 -13.75 15.78
CA ILE A 325 -10.96 -13.50 14.66
C ILE A 325 -10.84 -11.99 14.36
N SER A 326 -11.97 -11.29 14.24
CA SER A 326 -11.99 -9.86 13.92
C SER A 326 -11.33 -9.01 15.00
N LYS A 327 -11.59 -9.30 16.28
CA LYS A 327 -11.03 -8.56 17.42
C LYS A 327 -9.51 -8.69 17.50
N HIS A 328 -8.99 -9.88 17.23
CA HIS A 328 -7.55 -10.15 17.22
C HIS A 328 -6.88 -9.88 15.87
N SER A 329 -7.63 -9.38 14.88
CA SER A 329 -7.16 -9.15 13.49
C SER A 329 -6.54 -10.40 12.84
N LEU A 330 -7.02 -11.59 13.19
CA LEU A 330 -6.50 -12.84 12.67
C LEU A 330 -7.12 -13.18 11.30
N PRO A 331 -6.44 -13.96 10.45
CA PRO A 331 -7.05 -14.60 9.30
C PRO A 331 -7.89 -15.81 9.73
N SER A 332 -8.87 -16.20 8.91
CA SER A 332 -9.65 -17.43 9.14
C SER A 332 -8.85 -18.67 8.74
N VAL A 333 -8.00 -19.14 9.66
CA VAL A 333 -7.12 -20.30 9.44
C VAL A 333 -7.86 -21.64 9.57
N ILE A 334 -8.90 -21.68 10.41
CA ILE A 334 -9.74 -22.86 10.59
C ILE A 334 -10.99 -22.72 9.72
N TYR A 335 -11.20 -23.68 8.83
CA TYR A 335 -12.38 -23.74 7.98
C TYR A 335 -13.64 -24.04 8.81
N VAL A 336 -14.77 -23.50 8.35
CA VAL A 336 -16.05 -23.56 9.07
C VAL A 336 -16.47 -25.00 9.43
N ASN A 337 -16.28 -25.95 8.51
CA ASN A 337 -16.61 -27.37 8.75
C ASN A 337 -15.65 -28.01 9.77
N SER A 338 -14.35 -27.74 9.63
CA SER A 338 -13.32 -28.24 10.53
C SER A 338 -13.51 -27.68 11.94
N LEU A 339 -13.86 -26.40 12.07
CA LEU A 339 -14.22 -25.75 13.32
C LEU A 339 -15.41 -26.45 13.99
N LYS A 340 -16.49 -26.73 13.24
CA LYS A 340 -17.66 -27.42 13.77
C LYS A 340 -17.28 -28.80 14.32
N LYS A 341 -16.46 -29.56 13.58
CA LYS A 341 -15.99 -30.88 14.00
C LYS A 341 -15.17 -30.80 15.29
N LEU A 342 -14.18 -29.90 15.35
CA LEU A 342 -13.33 -29.73 16.53
C LEU A 342 -14.12 -29.31 17.78
N LEU A 343 -15.15 -28.47 17.61
CA LEU A 343 -16.02 -28.06 18.72
C LEU A 343 -16.92 -29.20 19.20
N LYS A 344 -17.41 -30.06 18.29
CA LYS A 344 -18.17 -31.27 18.65
C LYS A 344 -17.35 -32.29 19.45
N GLU A 345 -16.04 -32.31 19.24
CA GLU A 345 -15.13 -33.16 20.02
C GLU A 345 -14.93 -32.63 21.46
N ARG A 346 -15.18 -31.33 21.68
CA ARG A 346 -14.94 -30.65 22.96
C ARG A 346 -16.19 -30.43 23.82
N TYR A 347 -17.32 -30.17 23.19
CA TYR A 347 -18.58 -29.85 23.85
C TYR A 347 -19.68 -30.79 23.40
N GLU A 348 -20.63 -31.06 24.29
CA GLU A 348 -21.80 -31.87 23.96
C GLU A 348 -22.65 -31.17 22.89
N TYR A 349 -23.06 -31.93 21.88
CA TYR A 349 -23.75 -31.42 20.70
C TYR A 349 -25.06 -32.13 20.43
N ASN A 350 -26.11 -31.37 20.18
CA ASN A 350 -27.41 -31.88 19.74
C ASN A 350 -27.59 -31.64 18.23
N ASP A 351 -27.54 -32.71 17.44
CA ASP A 351 -27.73 -32.65 15.98
C ASP A 351 -29.14 -32.27 15.55
N ALA A 352 -30.17 -32.53 16.36
CA ALA A 352 -31.55 -32.19 16.01
C ALA A 352 -31.83 -30.68 16.07
N THR A 353 -31.17 -29.98 16.99
CA THR A 353 -31.34 -28.53 17.20
C THR A 353 -30.14 -27.70 16.72
N ASP A 354 -29.17 -28.34 16.08
CA ASP A 354 -27.90 -27.75 15.62
C ASP A 354 -27.22 -26.87 16.70
N SER A 355 -27.18 -27.38 17.95
CA SER A 355 -26.82 -26.57 19.14
C SER A 355 -25.88 -27.30 20.09
N PHE A 356 -24.95 -26.55 20.70
CA PHE A 356 -24.06 -27.00 21.76
C PHE A 356 -24.75 -26.83 23.12
N LEU A 357 -24.65 -27.84 23.98
CA LEU A 357 -25.26 -27.88 25.30
C LEU A 357 -24.30 -27.41 26.39
N HIS A 358 -24.86 -26.88 27.48
CA HIS A 358 -24.14 -26.46 28.70
C HIS A 358 -23.04 -25.41 28.47
N VAL A 359 -23.21 -24.58 27.44
CA VAL A 359 -22.29 -23.51 27.09
C VAL A 359 -23.03 -22.18 26.93
N THR A 360 -22.36 -21.09 27.29
CA THR A 360 -22.82 -19.72 27.09
C THR A 360 -21.65 -18.82 26.68
N SER A 361 -21.95 -17.58 26.30
CA SER A 361 -20.95 -16.58 25.94
C SER A 361 -21.44 -15.19 26.30
N LYS A 362 -20.53 -14.36 26.83
CA LYS A 362 -20.77 -12.95 27.15
C LYS A 362 -21.25 -12.10 25.95
N TYR A 363 -21.02 -12.56 24.72
CA TYR A 363 -21.42 -11.84 23.50
C TYR A 363 -22.86 -12.12 23.08
N LEU A 364 -23.48 -13.19 23.58
CA LEU A 364 -24.81 -13.62 23.13
C LEU A 364 -25.97 -12.71 23.55
N PRO A 365 -26.03 -12.20 24.80
CA PRO A 365 -27.14 -11.35 25.22
C PRO A 365 -27.36 -10.16 24.27
N PHE A 366 -26.26 -9.54 23.83
CA PHE A 366 -26.30 -8.44 22.87
C PHE A 366 -26.83 -8.87 21.49
N VAL A 367 -26.36 -10.01 20.97
CA VAL A 367 -26.78 -10.53 19.67
C VAL A 367 -28.27 -10.89 19.69
N SER A 368 -28.74 -11.56 20.74
CA SER A 368 -30.17 -11.86 20.90
C SER A 368 -31.00 -10.58 21.02
N HIS A 369 -30.50 -9.56 21.73
CA HIS A 369 -31.18 -8.28 21.86
C HIS A 369 -31.36 -7.58 20.51
N PHE A 370 -30.30 -7.56 19.69
CA PHE A 370 -30.35 -7.00 18.35
C PHE A 370 -31.29 -7.78 17.42
N ILE A 371 -31.25 -9.11 17.46
CA ILE A 371 -32.12 -9.95 16.63
C ILE A 371 -33.58 -9.71 16.98
N SER A 372 -33.94 -9.70 18.27
CA SER A 372 -35.30 -9.39 18.72
C SER A 372 -35.77 -8.01 18.27
N PHE A 373 -34.90 -7.00 18.37
CA PHE A 373 -35.18 -5.67 17.84
C PHE A 373 -35.47 -5.72 16.33
N TRP A 374 -34.59 -6.36 15.56
CA TRP A 374 -34.73 -6.45 14.11
C TRP A 374 -36.02 -7.15 13.70
N GLU A 375 -36.31 -8.32 14.26
CA GLU A 375 -37.50 -9.12 13.94
C GLU A 375 -38.81 -8.42 14.31
N GLN A 376 -38.82 -7.60 15.35
CA GLN A 376 -40.03 -6.89 15.80
C GLN A 376 -40.27 -5.55 15.10
N THR A 377 -39.22 -4.92 14.60
CA THR A 377 -39.29 -3.51 14.15
C THR A 377 -38.97 -3.29 12.69
N MET A 378 -38.21 -4.19 12.06
CA MET A 378 -37.75 -4.00 10.69
C MET A 378 -38.60 -4.80 9.70
N VAL A 379 -39.03 -4.11 8.64
CA VAL A 379 -39.75 -4.70 7.52
C VAL A 379 -38.94 -4.45 6.25
N THR A 380 -38.61 -5.51 5.53
CA THR A 380 -37.96 -5.44 4.23
C THR A 380 -39.02 -5.34 3.15
N ASP A 381 -39.07 -4.23 2.42
CA ASP A 381 -39.96 -4.05 1.29
C ASP A 381 -39.19 -3.53 0.08
N SER A 382 -38.97 -4.40 -0.90
CA SER A 382 -38.30 -4.09 -2.17
C SER A 382 -39.07 -3.11 -3.05
N ALA A 383 -40.36 -2.88 -2.79
CA ALA A 383 -41.17 -1.95 -3.56
C ALA A 383 -40.96 -0.49 -3.11
N VAL A 384 -40.35 -0.27 -1.95
CA VAL A 384 -40.19 1.06 -1.37
C VAL A 384 -38.72 1.47 -1.34
N ASP A 385 -38.38 2.58 -2.00
CA ASP A 385 -37.03 3.18 -1.99
C ASP A 385 -36.79 3.93 -0.67
N THR A 386 -36.69 3.16 0.41
CA THR A 386 -36.31 3.65 1.74
C THR A 386 -34.98 3.07 2.16
N ASP A 387 -34.07 3.95 2.55
CA ASP A 387 -32.77 3.62 3.13
C ASP A 387 -32.71 4.06 4.60
N ILE A 388 -31.98 3.28 5.41
CA ILE A 388 -31.68 3.59 6.82
C ILE A 388 -30.16 3.63 6.98
N GLU A 389 -29.64 4.73 7.56
CA GLU A 389 -28.22 4.83 7.89
C GLU A 389 -27.88 3.97 9.12
N ILE A 390 -26.67 3.41 9.19
CA ILE A 390 -26.25 2.60 10.35
C ILE A 390 -26.30 3.39 11.68
N ASP A 391 -26.00 4.69 11.66
CA ASP A 391 -26.11 5.55 12.85
C ASP A 391 -27.58 5.76 13.26
N GLU A 392 -28.49 5.92 12.29
CA GLU A 392 -29.93 5.98 12.55
C GLU A 392 -30.43 4.66 13.17
N LEU A 393 -29.95 3.52 12.68
CA LEU A 393 -30.24 2.20 13.23
C LEU A 393 -29.73 2.06 14.67
N CYS A 394 -28.54 2.58 14.98
CA CYS A 394 -28.04 2.66 16.35
C CYS A 394 -28.98 3.48 17.25
N GLY A 395 -29.45 4.62 16.75
CA GLY A 395 -30.41 5.48 17.46
C GLY A 395 -31.76 4.79 17.71
N LEU A 396 -32.27 4.07 16.71
CA LEU A 396 -33.51 3.29 16.80
C LEU A 396 -33.42 2.16 17.83
N LEU A 397 -32.31 1.42 17.81
CA LEU A 397 -32.07 0.35 18.79
C LEU A 397 -32.02 0.90 20.22
N LYS A 398 -31.38 2.07 20.44
CA LYS A 398 -31.36 2.75 21.74
C LYS A 398 -32.77 3.15 22.18
N LYS A 399 -33.58 3.71 21.28
CA LYS A 399 -34.97 4.09 21.56
C LYS A 399 -35.80 2.86 21.97
N TRP A 400 -35.75 1.79 21.18
CA TRP A 400 -36.47 0.55 21.48
C TRP A 400 -36.06 -0.07 22.82
N SER A 401 -34.76 -0.08 23.11
CA SER A 401 -34.22 -0.62 24.37
C SER A 401 -34.76 0.16 25.59
N LEU A 402 -34.85 1.48 25.48
CA LEU A 402 -35.41 2.34 26.54
C LEU A 402 -36.91 2.09 26.73
N GLU A 403 -37.67 1.91 25.65
CA GLU A 403 -39.11 1.61 25.69
C GLU A 403 -39.40 0.25 26.35
N GLN A 404 -38.50 -0.73 26.17
CA GLN A 404 -38.61 -2.06 26.77
C GLN A 404 -37.97 -2.17 28.17
N GLY A 405 -37.39 -1.09 28.71
CA GLY A 405 -36.71 -1.10 30.01
C GLY A 405 -35.44 -1.97 30.06
N LEU A 406 -34.83 -2.24 28.91
CA LEU A 406 -33.65 -3.11 28.78
C LEU A 406 -32.35 -2.28 28.90
N PRO A 407 -31.26 -2.88 29.44
CA PRO A 407 -29.98 -2.18 29.57
C PRO A 407 -29.42 -1.80 28.20
N CYS A 408 -29.20 -0.50 28.01
CA CYS A 408 -28.59 0.02 26.79
C CYS A 408 -27.09 -0.28 26.80
N HIS A 409 -26.66 -1.28 26.04
CA HIS A 409 -25.23 -1.49 25.77
C HIS A 409 -24.69 -0.34 24.89
N THR A 410 -23.41 -0.01 25.05
CA THR A 410 -22.72 0.96 24.18
C THR A 410 -22.57 0.34 22.79
N ILE A 411 -23.47 0.70 21.88
CA ILE A 411 -23.53 0.16 20.53
C ILE A 411 -22.48 0.86 19.66
N VAL A 412 -21.63 0.07 19.01
CA VAL A 412 -20.70 0.54 17.98
C VAL A 412 -21.23 0.10 16.62
N GLU A 413 -21.27 1.03 15.65
CA GLU A 413 -21.78 0.79 14.29
C GLU A 413 -21.16 -0.46 13.63
N HIS A 414 -19.86 -0.67 13.86
CA HIS A 414 -19.11 -1.79 13.32
C HIS A 414 -19.65 -3.16 13.79
N ASP A 415 -20.14 -3.26 15.03
CA ASP A 415 -20.68 -4.52 15.54
C ASP A 415 -22.08 -4.80 15.00
N ILE A 416 -22.90 -3.76 14.78
CA ILE A 416 -24.18 -3.90 14.03
C ILE A 416 -23.92 -4.44 12.64
N LEU A 417 -22.97 -3.85 11.90
CA LEU A 417 -22.63 -4.30 10.56
C LEU A 417 -22.26 -5.79 10.55
N LYS A 418 -21.45 -6.25 11.50
CA LYS A 418 -21.09 -7.68 11.61
C LYS A 418 -22.32 -8.57 11.84
N ILE A 419 -23.25 -8.14 12.69
CA ILE A 419 -24.49 -8.89 12.94
C ILE A 419 -25.32 -8.95 11.66
N LEU A 420 -25.53 -7.83 10.97
CA LEU A 420 -26.31 -7.79 9.73
C LEU A 420 -25.74 -8.73 8.66
N HIS A 421 -24.44 -8.61 8.37
CA HIS A 421 -23.79 -9.47 7.38
C HIS A 421 -23.83 -10.96 7.75
N HIS A 422 -23.90 -11.31 9.04
CA HIS A 422 -23.93 -12.71 9.49
C HIS A 422 -25.36 -13.29 9.51
N TYR A 423 -26.31 -12.56 10.09
CA TYR A 423 -27.65 -13.06 10.36
C TYR A 423 -28.64 -12.77 9.22
N TYR A 424 -28.43 -11.69 8.48
CA TYR A 424 -29.31 -11.18 7.43
C TYR A 424 -28.53 -10.92 6.12
N PRO A 425 -27.93 -11.96 5.50
CA PRO A 425 -27.11 -11.81 4.29
C PRO A 425 -27.87 -11.32 3.05
N MET A 426 -29.20 -11.32 3.09
CA MET A 426 -30.07 -10.83 2.02
C MET A 426 -30.25 -9.30 2.05
N VAL A 427 -29.86 -8.64 3.13
CA VAL A 427 -29.99 -7.19 3.29
C VAL A 427 -28.86 -6.52 2.51
N GLU A 428 -29.23 -5.64 1.59
CA GLU A 428 -28.28 -4.88 0.79
C GLU A 428 -27.75 -3.67 1.59
N ILE A 429 -26.43 -3.64 1.78
CA ILE A 429 -25.74 -2.56 2.51
C ILE A 429 -24.77 -1.87 1.55
N VAL A 430 -25.05 -0.61 1.23
CA VAL A 430 -24.25 0.23 0.34
C VAL A 430 -23.27 1.06 1.17
N ASP A 431 -22.02 1.13 0.70
CA ASP A 431 -20.91 1.88 1.31
C ASP A 431 -20.65 1.58 2.79
N GLN A 432 -21.06 0.39 3.28
CA GLN A 432 -21.03 0.04 4.71
C GLN A 432 -21.80 1.05 5.59
N LYS A 433 -22.71 1.84 5.01
CA LYS A 433 -23.37 2.96 5.68
C LYS A 433 -24.89 2.97 5.52
N TYR A 434 -25.40 2.59 4.35
CA TYR A 434 -26.83 2.66 4.04
C TYR A 434 -27.41 1.26 3.88
N ILE A 435 -28.46 0.94 4.62
CA ILE A 435 -29.25 -0.28 4.46
C ILE A 435 -30.40 0.05 3.52
N GLN A 436 -30.50 -0.65 2.40
CA GLN A 436 -31.53 -0.39 1.39
C GLN A 436 -32.78 -1.26 1.59
N TYR A 437 -33.93 -0.74 1.15
CA TYR A 437 -35.23 -1.42 1.13
C TYR A 437 -35.70 -1.90 2.51
N VAL A 438 -35.31 -1.16 3.56
CA VAL A 438 -35.71 -1.46 4.95
C VAL A 438 -36.45 -0.28 5.53
N GLN A 439 -37.58 -0.60 6.17
CA GLN A 439 -38.38 0.33 6.94
C GLN A 439 -38.38 -0.09 8.41
N CYS A 440 -38.46 0.89 9.30
CA CYS A 440 -38.56 0.67 10.74
C CYS A 440 -39.93 1.14 11.24
N SER A 441 -40.67 0.27 11.90
CA SER A 441 -41.98 0.61 12.47
C SER A 441 -41.91 1.68 13.57
N LEU A 442 -40.76 1.85 14.22
CA LEU A 442 -40.55 2.84 15.28
C LEU A 442 -40.29 4.25 14.75
N TRP A 443 -40.06 4.40 13.44
CA TRP A 443 -39.76 5.69 12.83
C TRP A 443 -40.17 5.74 11.35
N ASN A 444 -41.23 6.49 11.09
CA ASN A 444 -41.67 6.79 9.73
C ASN A 444 -41.07 8.13 9.26
N LYS A 445 -39.98 8.05 8.50
CA LYS A 445 -39.29 9.24 7.96
C LYS A 445 -40.21 10.11 7.10
N MET A 446 -41.06 9.49 6.27
CA MET A 446 -41.93 10.21 5.35
C MET A 446 -42.98 11.02 6.12
N GLU A 447 -43.58 10.42 7.13
CA GLU A 447 -44.58 11.07 7.99
C GLU A 447 -43.98 12.20 8.83
N ASP A 448 -42.77 12.01 9.37
CA ASP A 448 -42.04 13.07 10.08
C ASP A 448 -41.81 14.30 9.19
N ILE A 449 -41.38 14.09 7.94
CA ILE A 449 -41.20 15.20 6.99
C ILE A 449 -42.55 15.83 6.66
N HIS A 450 -43.56 15.03 6.36
CA HIS A 450 -44.89 15.50 5.99
C HIS A 450 -45.52 16.39 7.07
N ASN A 451 -45.49 15.95 8.33
CA ASN A 451 -46.05 16.68 9.47
C ASN A 451 -45.36 18.04 9.68
N VAL A 452 -44.05 18.10 9.49
CA VAL A 452 -43.30 19.36 9.63
C VAL A 452 -43.54 20.28 8.44
N LEU A 453 -43.64 19.75 7.22
CA LEU A 453 -44.01 20.53 6.03
C LEU A 453 -45.44 21.08 6.12
N GLN A 454 -46.39 20.33 6.67
CA GLN A 454 -47.74 20.85 6.96
C GLN A 454 -47.70 21.97 8.00
N SER A 455 -46.89 21.81 9.05
CA SER A 455 -46.70 22.86 10.06
C SER A 455 -46.08 24.12 9.46
N TYR A 456 -45.10 23.97 8.56
CA TYR A 456 -44.53 25.07 7.79
C TYR A 456 -45.59 25.76 6.93
N LYS A 457 -46.44 24.98 6.25
CA LYS A 457 -47.55 25.52 5.43
C LYS A 457 -48.54 26.36 6.22
N MET A 458 -48.77 26.03 7.50
CA MET A 458 -49.61 26.84 8.39
C MET A 458 -48.92 28.13 8.85
N GLN A 459 -47.62 28.10 9.16
CA GLN A 459 -46.88 29.28 9.62
C GLN A 459 -46.51 30.26 8.51
N TYR A 460 -46.31 29.77 7.29
CA TYR A 460 -45.92 30.61 6.16
C TYR A 460 -47.05 31.52 5.66
N LYS A 461 -48.31 31.14 5.87
CA LYS A 461 -49.48 31.97 5.51
C LYS A 461 -49.46 33.35 6.17
N ASP A 462 -48.74 33.52 7.27
CA ASP A 462 -48.65 34.78 8.01
C ASP A 462 -47.47 35.69 7.59
N ASN A 463 -46.50 35.19 6.80
CA ASN A 463 -45.28 35.92 6.41
C ASN A 463 -45.10 35.97 4.88
N GLN A 464 -45.66 36.99 4.24
CA GLN A 464 -45.53 37.19 2.79
C GLN A 464 -44.26 38.00 2.44
N SER A 465 -43.31 37.40 1.71
CA SER A 465 -42.31 38.17 0.93
C SER A 465 -41.52 37.40 -0.15
N SER A 466 -41.57 36.07 -0.23
CA SER A 466 -40.79 35.29 -1.22
C SER A 466 -41.71 34.52 -2.17
N LEU A 467 -41.39 34.47 -3.47
CA LEU A 467 -42.12 33.66 -4.49
C LEU A 467 -41.65 32.19 -4.56
N LEU A 468 -40.47 31.90 -4.01
CA LEU A 468 -39.80 30.62 -4.05
C LEU A 468 -39.22 30.28 -2.68
N ILE A 469 -39.30 29.01 -2.30
CA ILE A 469 -38.79 28.49 -1.03
C ILE A 469 -37.61 27.57 -1.31
N PRO A 470 -36.38 27.92 -0.90
CA PRO A 470 -35.22 27.06 -1.06
C PRO A 470 -35.35 25.77 -0.24
N PHE A 471 -34.85 24.64 -0.75
CA PHE A 471 -34.81 23.38 0.00
C PHE A 471 -34.03 23.51 1.33
N SER A 472 -32.99 24.35 1.35
CA SER A 472 -32.21 24.63 2.56
C SER A 472 -33.06 25.29 3.66
N GLU A 473 -34.03 26.11 3.29
CA GLU A 473 -34.94 26.75 4.24
C GLU A 473 -35.88 25.71 4.86
N LEU A 474 -36.54 24.90 4.03
CA LEU A 474 -37.40 23.80 4.48
C LEU A 474 -36.67 22.83 5.39
N TYR A 475 -35.44 22.45 5.02
CA TYR A 475 -34.63 21.56 5.84
C TYR A 475 -34.19 22.23 7.16
N SER A 476 -33.87 23.53 7.15
CA SER A 476 -33.56 24.26 8.39
C SER A 476 -34.75 24.35 9.32
N PHE A 477 -35.96 24.49 8.76
CA PHE A 477 -37.21 24.47 9.51
C PHE A 477 -37.47 23.08 10.09
N TYR A 478 -37.26 22.03 9.30
CA TYR A 478 -37.31 20.64 9.75
C TYR A 478 -36.41 20.40 10.96
N ILE A 479 -35.13 20.81 10.89
CA ILE A 479 -34.19 20.63 12.01
C ILE A 479 -34.69 21.28 13.30
N LYS A 480 -35.35 22.44 13.21
CA LYS A 480 -35.87 23.18 14.37
C LYS A 480 -37.15 22.57 14.95
N HIS A 481 -38.01 22.02 14.09
CA HIS A 481 -39.36 21.57 14.46
C HIS A 481 -39.56 20.05 14.41
N LYS A 482 -38.49 19.27 14.25
CA LYS A 482 -38.57 17.81 14.18
C LYS A 482 -39.22 17.20 15.44
N PRO A 483 -40.11 16.23 15.29
CA PRO A 483 -40.77 15.55 16.42
C PRO A 483 -39.84 14.54 17.10
N SER A 484 -38.92 13.95 16.34
CA SER A 484 -37.99 12.92 16.78
C SER A 484 -36.64 13.49 17.20
N LYS A 485 -35.96 12.83 18.15
CA LYS A 485 -34.53 13.10 18.42
C LYS A 485 -33.65 12.69 17.24
N LEU A 486 -34.06 11.69 16.45
CA LEU A 486 -33.38 11.26 15.24
C LEU A 486 -33.46 12.36 14.17
N THR A 487 -32.41 12.50 13.37
CA THR A 487 -32.34 13.53 12.32
C THR A 487 -32.24 12.85 10.98
N ILE A 488 -33.18 13.16 10.09
CA ILE A 488 -33.15 12.72 8.70
C ILE A 488 -32.01 13.45 8.00
N SER A 489 -31.20 12.74 7.20
CA SER A 489 -30.13 13.37 6.45
C SER A 489 -30.68 14.32 5.37
N LYS A 490 -29.95 15.40 5.10
CA LYS A 490 -30.33 16.38 4.07
C LYS A 490 -30.59 15.72 2.71
N ARG A 491 -29.76 14.75 2.33
CA ARG A 491 -29.90 14.00 1.08
C ARG A 491 -31.23 13.25 1.01
N TYR A 492 -31.65 12.60 2.09
CA TYR A 492 -32.94 11.91 2.15
C TYR A 492 -34.10 12.90 2.10
N PHE A 493 -34.00 14.01 2.83
CA PHE A 493 -35.02 15.07 2.82
C PHE A 493 -35.23 15.64 1.41
N GLU A 494 -34.16 15.93 0.68
CA GLU A 494 -34.23 16.40 -0.70
C GLU A 494 -34.85 15.36 -1.63
N LYS A 495 -34.48 14.07 -1.50
CA LYS A 495 -35.13 12.98 -2.25
C LYS A 495 -36.64 12.94 -2.02
N TYR A 496 -37.09 13.11 -0.77
CA TYR A 496 -38.51 13.15 -0.45
C TYR A 496 -39.21 14.33 -1.13
N LEU A 497 -38.61 15.53 -1.12
CA LEU A 497 -39.17 16.68 -1.83
C LEU A 497 -39.28 16.42 -3.34
N TYR A 498 -38.25 15.82 -3.96
CA TYR A 498 -38.30 15.45 -5.37
C TYR A 498 -39.40 14.43 -5.70
N ALA A 499 -39.73 13.52 -4.77
CA ALA A 499 -40.78 12.53 -4.99
C ALA A 499 -42.18 13.14 -4.81
N GLU A 500 -42.42 13.80 -3.67
CA GLU A 500 -43.75 14.25 -3.26
C GLU A 500 -44.14 15.64 -3.79
N LEU A 501 -43.15 16.51 -4.04
CA LEU A 501 -43.37 17.89 -4.52
C LEU A 501 -42.85 18.09 -5.95
N SER A 502 -42.67 17.02 -6.73
CA SER A 502 -42.14 17.06 -8.10
C SER A 502 -42.78 18.14 -8.97
N GLU A 503 -44.10 18.32 -8.87
CA GLU A 503 -44.89 19.30 -9.64
C GLU A 503 -44.63 20.75 -9.24
N PHE A 504 -44.11 20.98 -8.03
CA PHE A 504 -43.87 22.31 -7.47
C PHE A 504 -42.39 22.71 -7.45
N ILE A 505 -41.50 21.87 -7.97
CA ILE A 505 -40.06 22.15 -7.97
C ILE A 505 -39.67 23.04 -9.16
N GLU A 506 -39.10 24.19 -8.86
CA GLU A 506 -38.55 25.14 -9.82
C GLU A 506 -37.03 25.28 -9.62
N PHE A 507 -36.29 25.46 -10.72
CA PHE A 507 -34.82 25.63 -10.72
C PHE A 507 -34.06 24.55 -9.95
N ASN A 508 -34.59 23.33 -9.91
CA ASN A 508 -34.10 22.12 -9.23
C ASN A 508 -34.07 22.19 -7.69
N THR A 509 -33.87 23.34 -7.05
CA THR A 509 -33.66 23.42 -5.58
C THR A 509 -34.65 24.31 -4.85
N PHE A 510 -35.71 24.75 -5.53
CA PHE A 510 -36.72 25.63 -4.96
C PHE A 510 -38.11 25.00 -5.11
N VAL A 511 -38.94 25.16 -4.07
CA VAL A 511 -40.36 24.84 -4.10
C VAL A 511 -41.13 26.12 -4.38
N SER A 512 -42.01 26.09 -5.37
CA SER A 512 -42.93 27.17 -5.70
C SER A 512 -43.93 27.40 -4.56
N VAL A 513 -44.23 28.67 -4.24
CA VAL A 513 -45.22 29.01 -3.20
C VAL A 513 -46.63 28.53 -3.54
N SER A 514 -46.91 28.20 -4.81
CA SER A 514 -48.14 27.52 -5.24
C SER A 514 -48.45 26.26 -4.44
N TRP A 515 -47.43 25.53 -3.98
CA TRP A 515 -47.59 24.39 -3.06
C TRP A 515 -48.33 24.75 -1.76
N LEU A 516 -48.12 25.96 -1.24
CA LEU A 516 -48.72 26.45 0.00
C LEU A 516 -50.17 26.88 -0.16
N GLU A 517 -50.59 27.20 -1.38
CA GLU A 517 -51.94 27.70 -1.67
C GLU A 517 -52.96 26.56 -1.80
N GLY A 518 -52.50 25.33 -2.11
CA GLY A 518 -53.36 24.15 -2.20
C GLY A 518 -54.41 24.30 -3.29
N ILE A 519 -53.95 24.25 -4.55
CA ILE A 519 -54.81 23.94 -5.70
C ILE A 519 -54.73 22.43 -5.95
#